data_AF-A0A1H3BGR7-F1
#
_entry.id   AF-A0A1H3BGR7-F1
#
_cell.length_a   1.000
_cell.length_b   1.000
_cell.length_c   1.000
_cell.angle_alpha   90.00
_cell.angle_beta   90.00
_cell.angle_gamma   90.00
#
_symmetry.space_group_name_H-M   'P 1'
#
loop_
_entity.id
_entity.type
_entity.pdbx_description
1 polymer ?
#
loop_
_entity_poly.entity_id
_entity_poly.type
_entity_poly.pdbx_seq_one_letter_code
_entity_poly.pdbx_strand_id
1 'polypeptide(L)'
;MSATTPQNHPSFEELFKDLDTVPLALFEHLDLSFLEEFPVFAPDPWGRTREHEAPELFKGVLYCFSRDIYGVKAVARELHDELIWRQCGFESAPSYQSIHRFFTDFALVAEDAFNKLVEQVADRDLLDNTFRIDSTDVRAHPDDDDATWNYDPTAESDDTENEDDEDGDEESDEDEDSYYYGYGCLLVSTGPKLPIAAAFTQQKQVDEETAKRITRDALAVEKPIWMLGDGAFDILEWHDDLVDEGVVSVAPYNPRNTNDPLDIEYRIEDRIENHTDNIHLKQSVLEETYKRRTQVERTIGASKDCGLGTPRVRGRVHVKTHVFLALCLRLAIAITNYERGANPGKISVEV
;
A
#
# COMPACT_ATOMS: atom_id res chain seq x y z
N MET A 1 -37.88 -0.92 56.91
CA MET A 1 -36.62 -0.53 56.25
C MET A 1 -36.40 -1.50 55.10
N SER A 2 -36.71 -1.08 53.87
CA SER A 2 -36.45 -1.91 52.68
C SER A 2 -34.96 -1.86 52.38
N ALA A 3 -34.34 -3.03 52.33
CA ALA A 3 -32.98 -3.21 51.84
C ALA A 3 -32.97 -2.90 50.35
N THR A 4 -32.21 -1.88 49.96
CA THR A 4 -31.90 -1.59 48.56
C THR A 4 -31.04 -2.71 48.01
N THR A 5 -31.56 -3.47 47.06
CA THR A 5 -30.83 -4.45 46.27
C THR A 5 -29.63 -3.78 45.61
N PRO A 6 -28.42 -4.35 45.66
CA PRO A 6 -27.28 -3.78 44.94
C PRO A 6 -27.62 -3.81 43.45
N GLN A 7 -27.52 -2.64 42.79
CA GLN A 7 -27.55 -2.59 41.33
C GLN A 7 -26.37 -3.43 40.84
N ASN A 8 -26.65 -4.53 40.13
CA ASN A 8 -25.64 -5.22 39.34
C ASN A 8 -25.19 -4.24 38.25
N HIS A 9 -24.04 -3.59 38.46
CA HIS A 9 -23.36 -2.91 37.39
C HIS A 9 -22.89 -3.97 36.39
N PRO A 10 -23.16 -3.81 35.08
CA PRO A 10 -22.63 -4.73 34.08
C PRO A 10 -21.10 -4.77 34.21
N SER A 11 -20.53 -5.96 34.09
CA SER A 11 -19.08 -6.11 34.08
C SER A 11 -18.48 -5.35 32.89
N PHE A 12 -17.22 -4.94 32.99
CA PHE A 12 -16.52 -4.27 31.89
C PHE A 12 -16.53 -5.13 30.61
N GLU A 13 -16.48 -6.47 30.75
CA GLU A 13 -16.63 -7.44 29.65
C GLU A 13 -18.02 -7.44 29.01
N GLU A 14 -19.08 -7.21 29.77
CA GLU A 14 -20.44 -7.06 29.23
C GLU A 14 -20.60 -5.74 28.47
N LEU A 15 -19.97 -4.66 28.95
CA LEU A 15 -19.89 -3.38 28.24
C LEU A 15 -19.15 -3.49 26.90
N PHE A 16 -18.11 -4.33 26.82
CA PHE A 16 -17.35 -4.57 25.58
C PHE A 16 -18.14 -5.30 24.51
N LYS A 17 -19.07 -6.19 24.89
CA LYS A 17 -19.91 -6.92 23.92
C LYS A 17 -20.91 -6.03 23.18
N ASP A 18 -21.26 -4.90 23.78
CA ASP A 18 -22.22 -3.94 23.22
C ASP A 18 -21.53 -2.78 22.47
N LEU A 19 -20.19 -2.72 22.50
CA LEU A 19 -19.40 -1.69 21.84
C LEU A 19 -18.87 -2.20 20.51
N ASP A 20 -19.51 -1.78 19.42
CA ASP A 20 -18.89 -1.80 18.10
C ASP A 20 -17.79 -0.73 18.13
N THR A 21 -16.51 -1.14 18.16
CA THR A 21 -15.37 -0.21 18.12
C THR A 21 -14.47 -0.49 16.94
N VAL A 22 -13.77 0.54 16.47
CA VAL A 22 -12.85 0.43 15.33
C VAL A 22 -11.82 -0.69 15.48
N PRO A 23 -11.12 -0.87 16.63
CA PRO A 23 -10.17 -1.98 16.76
C PRO A 23 -10.84 -3.36 16.69
N LEU A 24 -12.01 -3.53 17.33
CA LEU A 24 -12.71 -4.81 17.32
C LEU A 24 -13.15 -5.17 15.90
N ALA A 25 -13.80 -4.22 15.22
CA ALA A 25 -14.23 -4.42 13.84
C ALA A 25 -13.05 -4.68 12.89
N LEU A 26 -11.93 -3.95 13.03
CA LEU A 26 -10.78 -4.06 12.13
C LEU A 26 -10.06 -5.42 12.21
N PHE A 27 -10.09 -6.09 13.37
CA PHE A 27 -9.27 -7.28 13.60
C PHE A 27 -10.06 -8.58 13.76
N GLU A 28 -11.40 -8.53 13.78
CA GLU A 28 -12.27 -9.71 13.95
C GLU A 28 -12.04 -10.77 12.87
N HIS A 29 -11.79 -10.34 11.63
CA HIS A 29 -11.71 -11.22 10.47
C HIS A 29 -10.30 -11.44 9.92
N LEU A 30 -9.27 -10.93 10.62
CA LEU A 30 -7.88 -11.09 10.21
C LEU A 30 -7.24 -12.27 10.92
N ASP A 31 -6.63 -13.15 10.14
CA ASP A 31 -5.66 -14.10 10.69
C ASP A 31 -4.30 -13.41 10.78
N LEU A 32 -3.83 -13.22 12.01
CA LEU A 32 -2.51 -12.62 12.28
C LEU A 32 -1.53 -13.63 12.88
N SER A 33 -1.90 -14.91 12.95
CA SER A 33 -1.04 -15.98 13.48
C SER A 33 0.22 -16.19 12.64
N PHE A 34 0.19 -15.83 11.35
CA PHE A 34 1.37 -15.86 10.47
C PHE A 34 2.55 -15.04 11.03
N LEU A 35 2.30 -14.03 11.87
CA LEU A 35 3.38 -13.25 12.49
C LEU A 35 4.24 -14.10 13.43
N GLU A 36 3.71 -15.17 14.01
CA GLU A 36 4.46 -16.07 14.88
C GLU A 36 5.41 -17.00 14.10
N GLU A 37 5.17 -17.16 12.79
CA GLU A 37 6.01 -17.97 11.92
C GLU A 37 7.34 -17.28 11.60
N PHE A 38 7.40 -15.95 11.70
CA PHE A 38 8.62 -15.21 11.41
C PHE A 38 9.66 -15.37 12.53
N PRO A 39 10.88 -15.86 12.22
CA PRO A 39 11.92 -16.06 13.23
C PRO A 39 12.30 -14.79 14.00
N VAL A 40 12.11 -13.62 13.39
CA VAL A 40 12.40 -12.33 14.04
C VAL A 40 11.54 -12.10 15.28
N PHE A 41 10.32 -12.63 15.32
CA PHE A 41 9.41 -12.49 16.46
C PHE A 41 9.52 -13.64 17.48
N ALA A 42 10.29 -14.67 17.16
CA ALA A 42 10.50 -15.79 18.07
C ALA A 42 11.10 -15.31 19.42
N PRO A 43 10.80 -16.01 20.53
CA PRO A 43 11.46 -15.75 21.80
C PRO A 43 12.97 -15.97 21.67
N ASP A 44 13.77 -15.01 22.14
CA ASP A 44 15.22 -15.20 22.23
C ASP A 44 15.52 -16.23 23.33
N PRO A 45 16.15 -17.39 23.03
CA PRO A 45 16.48 -18.41 24.01
C PRO A 45 17.35 -17.91 25.18
N TRP A 46 18.09 -16.81 24.96
CA TRP A 46 18.99 -16.21 25.94
C TRP A 46 18.61 -14.77 26.31
N GLY A 47 17.53 -14.25 25.73
CA GLY A 47 17.10 -12.87 25.88
C GLY A 47 15.99 -12.69 26.92
N ARG A 48 15.54 -11.45 27.04
CA ARG A 48 14.36 -11.14 27.85
C ARG A 48 13.12 -11.69 27.15
N THR A 49 12.27 -12.37 27.92
CA THR A 49 10.92 -12.78 27.48
C THR A 49 10.19 -11.57 26.91
N ARG A 50 9.60 -11.73 25.71
CA ARG A 50 8.74 -10.71 25.11
C ARG A 50 7.47 -10.63 25.97
N GLU A 51 7.14 -9.43 26.43
CA GLU A 51 5.95 -9.18 27.27
C GLU A 51 4.65 -9.21 26.46
N HIS A 52 4.73 -8.97 25.15
CA HIS A 52 3.61 -8.92 24.22
C HIS A 52 3.93 -9.73 22.97
N GLU A 53 2.90 -10.33 22.40
CA GLU A 53 2.99 -11.12 21.18
C GLU A 53 2.99 -10.23 19.93
N ALA A 54 3.55 -10.73 18.83
CA ALA A 54 3.63 -9.97 17.59
C ALA A 54 2.25 -9.61 17.01
N PRO A 55 1.21 -10.49 17.04
CA PRO A 55 -0.14 -10.14 16.60
C PRO A 55 -0.74 -8.96 17.38
N GLU A 56 -0.60 -8.92 18.70
CA GLU A 56 -1.11 -7.82 19.55
C GLU A 56 -0.42 -6.50 19.19
N LEU A 57 0.90 -6.52 19.07
CA LEU A 57 1.71 -5.36 18.69
C LEU A 57 1.33 -4.84 17.30
N PHE A 58 1.13 -5.74 16.34
CA PHE A 58 0.69 -5.38 15.00
C PHE A 58 -0.70 -4.76 14.98
N LYS A 59 -1.67 -5.34 15.71
CA LYS A 59 -3.01 -4.75 15.89
C LYS A 59 -2.93 -3.33 16.47
N GLY A 60 -2.17 -3.15 17.56
CA GLY A 60 -1.98 -1.83 18.17
C GLY A 60 -1.38 -0.81 17.19
N VAL A 61 -0.38 -1.21 16.41
CA VAL A 61 0.25 -0.34 15.40
C VAL A 61 -0.72 -0.01 14.26
N LEU A 62 -1.44 -0.98 13.70
CA LEU A 62 -2.41 -0.73 12.63
C LEU A 62 -3.56 0.17 13.09
N TYR A 63 -4.04 0.00 14.32
CA TYR A 63 -5.01 0.91 14.91
C TYR A 63 -4.46 2.34 14.99
N CYS A 64 -3.23 2.52 15.45
CA CYS A 64 -2.61 3.85 15.49
C CYS A 64 -2.46 4.44 14.07
N PHE A 65 -2.07 3.63 13.08
CA PHE A 65 -1.99 4.07 11.68
C PHE A 65 -3.35 4.51 11.14
N SER A 66 -4.44 3.82 11.49
CA SER A 66 -5.80 4.22 11.11
C SER A 66 -6.26 5.54 11.76
N ARG A 67 -5.45 6.11 12.65
CA ARG A 67 -5.69 7.36 13.38
C ARG A 67 -4.62 8.42 13.09
N ASP A 68 -3.80 8.24 12.06
CA ASP A 68 -2.68 9.10 11.71
C ASP A 68 -1.56 9.20 12.78
N ILE A 69 -1.37 8.12 13.54
CA ILE A 69 -0.37 8.03 14.63
C ILE A 69 0.73 7.05 14.23
N TYR A 70 1.86 7.58 13.76
CA TYR A 70 2.92 6.78 13.12
C TYR A 70 4.19 6.60 13.96
N GLY A 71 4.54 7.62 14.76
CA GLY A 71 5.83 7.63 15.47
C GLY A 71 5.82 6.72 16.70
N VAL A 72 6.90 5.96 16.92
CA VAL A 72 7.05 5.01 18.05
C VAL A 72 6.60 5.58 19.40
N LYS A 73 6.99 6.83 19.73
CA LYS A 73 6.58 7.49 20.98
C LYS A 73 5.09 7.82 21.03
N ALA A 74 4.52 8.22 19.90
CA ALA A 74 3.11 8.56 19.79
C ALA A 74 2.23 7.30 19.85
N VAL A 75 2.63 6.24 19.13
CA VAL A 75 2.01 4.91 19.20
C VAL A 75 2.03 4.38 20.63
N ALA A 76 3.20 4.38 21.28
CA ALA A 76 3.31 3.92 22.66
C ALA A 76 2.37 4.71 23.59
N ARG A 77 2.31 6.05 23.45
CA ARG A 77 1.42 6.91 24.25
C ARG A 77 -0.06 6.61 24.00
N GLU A 78 -0.47 6.40 22.75
CA GLU A 78 -1.85 6.07 22.41
C GLU A 78 -2.29 4.74 23.04
N LEU A 79 -1.42 3.73 22.96
CA LEU A 79 -1.66 2.41 23.53
C LEU A 79 -1.53 2.35 25.07
N HIS A 80 -1.38 3.49 25.77
CA HIS A 80 -1.53 3.55 27.23
C HIS A 80 -2.99 3.62 27.67
N ASP A 81 -3.93 3.96 26.77
CA ASP A 81 -5.35 3.94 27.09
C ASP A 81 -5.84 2.50 27.31
N GLU A 82 -6.44 2.25 28.47
CA GLU A 82 -6.89 0.91 28.88
C GLU A 82 -7.95 0.32 27.96
N LEU A 83 -8.84 1.14 27.41
CA LEU A 83 -9.83 0.66 26.48
C LEU A 83 -9.16 0.17 25.18
N ILE A 84 -8.19 0.95 24.68
CA ILE A 84 -7.54 0.69 23.40
C ILE A 84 -6.67 -0.56 23.46
N TRP A 85 -5.76 -0.67 24.44
CA TRP A 85 -4.84 -1.82 24.46
C TRP A 85 -5.59 -3.14 24.73
N ARG A 86 -6.65 -3.12 25.54
CA ARG A 86 -7.49 -4.31 25.73
C ARG A 86 -8.17 -4.74 24.43
N GLN A 87 -8.67 -3.78 23.64
CA GLN A 87 -9.29 -4.08 22.34
C GLN A 87 -8.29 -4.58 21.29
N CYS A 88 -7.02 -4.21 21.42
CA CYS A 88 -5.94 -4.76 20.58
C CYS A 88 -5.45 -6.14 21.06
N GLY A 89 -5.94 -6.64 22.20
CA GLY A 89 -5.63 -7.97 22.73
C GLY A 89 -4.52 -8.00 23.79
N PHE A 90 -3.91 -6.87 24.15
CA PHE A 90 -2.85 -6.86 25.15
C PHE A 90 -3.38 -7.22 26.55
N GLU A 91 -2.53 -7.80 27.42
CA GLU A 91 -2.83 -7.96 28.86
C GLU A 91 -2.48 -6.72 29.70
N SER A 92 -1.58 -5.87 29.18
CA SER A 92 -1.16 -4.60 29.79
C SER A 92 -0.64 -3.63 28.71
N ALA A 93 -0.54 -2.35 29.03
CA ALA A 93 -0.09 -1.33 28.07
C ALA A 93 1.36 -1.58 27.59
N PRO A 94 1.62 -1.59 26.27
CA PRO A 94 2.96 -1.80 25.75
C PRO A 94 3.89 -0.62 26.02
N SER A 95 5.12 -0.94 26.43
CA SER A 95 6.16 0.06 26.66
C SER A 95 6.67 0.66 25.35
N TYR A 96 7.28 1.85 25.42
CA TYR A 96 8.02 2.44 24.28
C TYR A 96 9.06 1.47 23.70
N GLN A 97 9.76 0.69 24.53
CA GLN A 97 10.76 -0.26 24.07
C GLN A 97 10.13 -1.44 23.33
N SER A 98 8.96 -1.91 23.78
CA SER A 98 8.20 -2.97 23.13
C SER A 98 7.78 -2.54 21.72
N ILE A 99 7.23 -1.33 21.58
CA ILE A 99 6.85 -0.76 20.28
C ILE A 99 8.09 -0.53 19.41
N HIS A 100 9.15 0.08 19.94
CA HIS A 100 10.39 0.31 19.18
C HIS A 100 10.96 -0.99 18.60
N ARG A 101 11.08 -2.03 19.44
CA ARG A 101 11.58 -3.34 19.01
C ARG A 101 10.67 -3.95 17.95
N PHE A 102 9.35 -3.83 18.09
CA PHE A 102 8.42 -4.29 17.07
C PHE A 102 8.68 -3.63 15.71
N PHE A 103 8.83 -2.31 15.64
CA PHE A 103 9.17 -1.63 14.38
C PHE A 103 10.50 -2.12 13.80
N THR A 104 11.53 -2.33 14.63
CA THR A 104 12.81 -2.86 14.19
C THR A 104 12.70 -4.28 13.62
N ASP A 105 11.99 -5.16 14.31
CA ASP A 105 11.78 -6.55 13.91
C ASP A 105 10.90 -6.63 12.64
N PHE A 106 9.80 -5.89 12.62
CA PHE A 106 8.87 -5.85 11.49
C PHE A 106 9.52 -5.30 10.23
N ALA A 107 10.46 -4.35 10.34
CA ALA A 107 11.20 -3.84 9.19
C ALA A 107 11.91 -4.95 8.38
N LEU A 108 12.26 -6.07 9.01
CA LEU A 108 12.92 -7.21 8.37
C LEU A 108 11.93 -8.11 7.60
N VAL A 109 10.64 -8.04 7.92
CA VAL A 109 9.59 -8.94 7.38
C VAL A 109 8.40 -8.17 6.81
N ALA A 110 8.53 -6.85 6.59
CA ALA A 110 7.42 -5.97 6.25
C ALA A 110 6.71 -6.36 4.94
N GLU A 111 7.49 -6.77 3.95
CA GLU A 111 6.99 -7.22 2.64
C GLU A 111 6.35 -8.60 2.72
N ASP A 112 6.95 -9.53 3.46
CA ASP A 112 6.37 -10.86 3.70
C ASP A 112 5.05 -10.79 4.49
N ALA A 113 4.99 -9.92 5.51
CA ALA A 113 3.77 -9.70 6.28
C ALA A 113 2.64 -9.08 5.43
N PHE A 114 2.99 -8.16 4.53
CA PHE A 114 2.05 -7.65 3.53
C PHE A 114 1.55 -8.77 2.61
N ASN A 115 2.45 -9.61 2.10
CA ASN A 115 2.08 -10.75 1.24
C ASN A 115 1.14 -11.72 1.96
N LYS A 116 1.32 -11.96 3.27
CA LYS A 116 0.40 -12.76 4.09
C LYS A 116 -1.01 -12.17 4.24
N LEU A 117 -1.15 -10.85 4.18
CA LEU A 117 -2.47 -10.21 4.09
C LEU A 117 -3.04 -10.26 2.66
N VAL A 118 -2.19 -10.21 1.63
CA VAL A 118 -2.63 -10.39 0.24
C VAL A 118 -3.19 -11.81 0.02
N GLU A 119 -2.56 -12.85 0.56
CA GLU A 119 -3.08 -14.22 0.56
C GLU A 119 -4.53 -14.26 1.11
N GLN A 120 -4.77 -13.58 2.23
CA GLN A 120 -6.10 -13.48 2.84
C GLN A 120 -7.14 -12.72 1.99
N VAL A 121 -6.69 -11.75 1.18
CA VAL A 121 -7.55 -11.06 0.21
C VAL A 121 -7.91 -12.00 -0.94
N ALA A 122 -6.94 -12.75 -1.45
CA ALA A 122 -7.15 -13.73 -2.52
C ALA A 122 -8.14 -14.82 -2.10
N ASP A 123 -8.01 -15.35 -0.87
CA ASP A 123 -8.90 -16.37 -0.30
C ASP A 123 -10.37 -15.92 -0.18
N ARG A 124 -10.63 -14.61 -0.29
CA ARG A 124 -11.96 -13.98 -0.19
C ARG A 124 -12.56 -13.58 -1.53
N ASP A 125 -11.96 -13.98 -2.64
CA ASP A 125 -12.42 -13.65 -4.01
C ASP A 125 -12.58 -12.13 -4.21
N LEU A 126 -11.68 -11.36 -3.58
CA LEU A 126 -11.65 -9.89 -3.65
C LEU A 126 -10.83 -9.35 -4.84
N LEU A 127 -10.22 -10.24 -5.61
CA LEU A 127 -9.43 -9.92 -6.79
C LEU A 127 -10.33 -9.84 -8.03
N ASP A 128 -10.03 -8.93 -8.94
CA ASP A 128 -10.66 -8.85 -10.25
C ASP A 128 -9.77 -9.45 -11.34
N ASN A 129 -10.32 -9.55 -12.56
CA ASN A 129 -9.58 -10.03 -13.72
C ASN A 129 -8.67 -8.97 -14.37
N THR A 130 -8.45 -7.82 -13.72
CA THR A 130 -7.72 -6.67 -14.29
C THR A 130 -6.76 -6.11 -13.28
N PHE A 131 -5.50 -6.49 -13.40
CA PHE A 131 -4.44 -5.89 -12.58
C PHE A 131 -3.92 -4.63 -13.22
N ARG A 132 -3.35 -3.77 -12.39
CA ARG A 132 -2.85 -2.48 -12.83
C ARG A 132 -1.60 -2.12 -12.06
N ILE A 133 -0.55 -1.78 -12.79
CA ILE A 133 0.76 -1.40 -12.27
C ILE A 133 0.93 0.12 -12.39
N ASP A 134 1.41 0.75 -11.33
CA ASP A 134 1.69 2.19 -11.31
C ASP A 134 2.74 2.53 -10.25
N SER A 135 3.46 3.63 -10.48
CA SER A 135 4.45 4.16 -9.54
C SER A 135 3.88 5.34 -8.76
N THR A 136 4.23 5.47 -7.48
CA THR A 136 3.86 6.61 -6.64
C THR A 136 5.06 7.18 -5.90
N ASP A 137 4.99 8.48 -5.66
CA ASP A 137 5.98 9.20 -4.87
C ASP A 137 5.77 8.91 -3.38
N VAL A 138 6.87 8.62 -2.71
CA VAL A 138 6.94 8.58 -1.25
C VAL A 138 7.84 9.72 -0.82
N ARG A 139 7.23 10.90 -0.58
CA ARG A 139 7.95 12.11 -0.15
C ARG A 139 8.61 11.86 1.21
N ALA A 140 9.90 12.14 1.33
CA ALA A 140 10.63 11.96 2.57
C ALA A 140 10.68 13.27 3.37
N HIS A 141 11.10 13.16 4.63
CA HIS A 141 11.49 14.34 5.41
C HIS A 141 12.72 15.01 4.75
N PRO A 142 12.83 16.35 4.71
CA PRO A 142 13.98 17.03 4.11
C PRO A 142 15.34 16.61 4.70
N ASP A 143 15.38 16.38 6.01
CA ASP A 143 16.57 15.87 6.72
C ASP A 143 16.78 14.34 6.63
N ASP A 144 16.21 13.66 5.64
CA ASP A 144 16.40 12.22 5.43
C ASP A 144 17.58 11.95 4.49
N ASP A 145 18.78 11.76 5.05
CA ASP A 145 20.03 11.57 4.31
C ASP A 145 20.01 10.38 3.32
N ASP A 146 19.08 9.42 3.50
CA ASP A 146 18.92 8.26 2.61
C ASP A 146 18.03 8.57 1.39
N ALA A 147 17.30 9.69 1.38
CA ALA A 147 16.38 10.06 0.32
C ALA A 147 17.08 10.84 -0.80
N THR A 148 16.48 10.83 -2.00
CA THR A 148 17.05 11.47 -3.19
C THR A 148 16.03 12.37 -3.86
N TRP A 149 16.51 13.36 -4.61
CA TRP A 149 15.65 14.10 -5.54
C TRP A 149 15.22 13.20 -6.70
N ASN A 150 13.93 13.20 -6.97
CA ASN A 150 13.28 12.39 -7.99
C ASN A 150 12.49 13.30 -8.91
N TYR A 151 12.53 13.00 -10.21
CA TYR A 151 11.72 13.69 -11.20
C TYR A 151 10.30 13.10 -11.24
N ASP A 152 9.30 13.96 -11.12
CA ASP A 152 7.89 13.70 -11.35
C ASP A 152 7.36 14.59 -12.48
N PRO A 153 7.22 14.05 -13.70
CA PRO A 153 6.69 14.80 -14.84
C PRO A 153 5.20 15.16 -14.69
N THR A 154 4.53 14.66 -13.64
CA THR A 154 3.10 14.91 -13.38
C THR A 154 2.84 15.90 -12.25
N ALA A 155 3.90 16.47 -11.66
CA ALA A 155 3.74 17.53 -10.67
C ALA A 155 3.16 18.78 -11.35
N GLU A 156 2.04 19.28 -10.82
CA GLU A 156 1.47 20.56 -11.26
C GLU A 156 2.45 21.68 -10.88
N SER A 157 2.75 22.59 -11.81
CA SER A 157 3.41 23.84 -11.46
C SER A 157 2.50 24.58 -10.49
N ASP A 158 3.02 24.97 -9.34
CA ASP A 158 2.23 25.74 -8.39
C ASP A 158 2.22 27.18 -8.93
N ASP A 159 1.32 27.45 -9.89
CA ASP A 159 1.07 28.77 -10.46
C ASP A 159 0.42 29.68 -9.40
N THR A 160 1.15 29.95 -8.31
CA THR A 160 0.93 31.17 -7.54
C THR A 160 1.37 32.33 -8.40
N GLU A 161 0.42 32.87 -9.17
CA GLU A 161 0.51 34.18 -9.81
C GLU A 161 0.85 35.23 -8.74
N ASN A 162 2.14 35.50 -8.55
CA ASN A 162 2.58 36.77 -7.98
C ASN A 162 2.35 37.82 -9.08
N GLU A 163 1.13 38.35 -9.14
CA GLU A 163 0.91 39.69 -9.69
C GLU A 163 1.69 40.67 -8.81
N ASP A 164 2.96 40.94 -9.16
CA ASP A 164 3.70 42.17 -8.88
C ASP A 164 5.18 41.94 -9.25
N ASP A 165 5.60 42.35 -10.45
CA ASP A 165 6.62 43.39 -10.63
C ASP A 165 7.16 43.47 -12.08
N GLU A 166 7.24 44.71 -12.55
CA GLU A 166 7.81 45.12 -13.83
C GLU A 166 9.33 44.92 -13.87
N ASP A 167 9.84 44.58 -15.07
CA ASP A 167 11.22 44.75 -15.54
C ASP A 167 12.33 43.87 -14.91
N GLY A 168 12.67 42.77 -15.59
CA GLY A 168 13.96 42.09 -15.42
C GLY A 168 14.10 40.87 -16.33
N ASP A 169 15.11 40.84 -17.19
CA ASP A 169 15.52 39.63 -17.93
C ASP A 169 15.91 38.53 -16.92
N GLU A 170 15.05 37.54 -16.69
CA GLU A 170 15.40 36.30 -15.98
C GLU A 170 15.00 35.11 -16.85
N GLU A 171 15.97 34.20 -17.05
CA GLU A 171 15.79 32.92 -17.73
C GLU A 171 14.65 32.16 -17.05
N SER A 172 13.72 31.61 -17.85
CA SER A 172 12.53 30.90 -17.36
C SER A 172 12.93 29.68 -16.51
N ASP A 173 12.79 29.78 -15.19
CA ASP A 173 12.90 28.67 -14.23
C ASP A 173 11.66 27.74 -14.31
N GLU A 174 11.34 27.24 -15.51
CA GLU A 174 10.13 26.43 -15.80
C GLU A 174 10.16 24.97 -15.24
N ASP A 175 11.15 24.57 -14.44
CA ASP A 175 11.37 23.14 -14.13
C ASP A 175 11.48 22.77 -12.62
N GLU A 176 11.38 23.71 -11.67
CA GLU A 176 11.62 23.40 -10.23
C GLU A 176 10.50 22.56 -9.57
N ASP A 177 9.26 22.67 -10.06
CA ASP A 177 8.10 21.95 -9.49
C ASP A 177 8.02 20.48 -9.89
N SER A 178 8.81 20.07 -10.89
CA SER A 178 8.84 18.70 -11.42
C SER A 178 9.68 17.73 -10.59
N TYR A 179 10.16 18.13 -9.41
CA TYR A 179 11.00 17.30 -8.55
C TYR A 179 10.44 17.15 -7.14
N TYR A 180 10.57 15.95 -6.56
CA TYR A 180 10.28 15.71 -5.16
C TYR A 180 11.45 15.02 -4.45
N TYR A 181 11.65 15.38 -3.18
CA TYR A 181 12.63 14.72 -2.33
C TYR A 181 12.01 13.49 -1.66
N GLY A 182 12.54 12.30 -1.93
CA GLY A 182 11.99 11.09 -1.37
C GLY A 182 12.41 9.80 -2.06
N TYR A 183 11.47 8.86 -2.09
CA TYR A 183 11.62 7.51 -2.63
C TYR A 183 10.48 7.21 -3.60
N GLY A 184 10.58 6.08 -4.30
CA GLY A 184 9.48 5.55 -5.10
C GLY A 184 8.80 4.36 -4.42
N CYS A 185 7.55 4.11 -4.79
CA CYS A 185 6.86 2.87 -4.52
C CYS A 185 6.13 2.43 -5.77
N LEU A 186 6.48 1.26 -6.29
CA LEU A 186 5.78 0.62 -7.38
C LEU A 186 4.71 -0.29 -6.79
N LEU A 187 3.49 -0.25 -7.34
CA LEU A 187 2.35 -0.98 -6.81
C LEU A 187 1.61 -1.70 -7.94
N VAL A 188 1.24 -2.95 -7.71
CA VAL A 188 0.20 -3.62 -8.50
C VAL A 188 -1.07 -3.68 -7.67
N SER A 189 -2.18 -3.28 -8.28
CA SER A 189 -3.49 -3.25 -7.63
C SER A 189 -4.59 -3.91 -8.47
N THR A 190 -5.67 -4.26 -7.79
CA THR A 190 -6.84 -4.94 -8.36
C THR A 190 -8.14 -4.38 -7.81
N GLY A 191 -9.23 -4.57 -8.57
CA GLY A 191 -10.60 -4.55 -8.08
C GLY A 191 -10.97 -3.29 -7.28
N PRO A 192 -11.41 -3.42 -6.02
CA PRO A 192 -11.85 -2.30 -5.20
C PRO A 192 -10.67 -1.51 -4.62
N LYS A 193 -9.59 -1.32 -5.41
CA LYS A 193 -8.40 -0.55 -5.04
C LYS A 193 -7.52 -1.25 -4.01
N LEU A 194 -7.22 -2.53 -4.22
CA LEU A 194 -6.43 -3.33 -3.29
C LEU A 194 -4.99 -3.49 -3.78
N PRO A 195 -3.98 -3.13 -2.96
CA PRO A 195 -2.59 -3.46 -3.27
C PRO A 195 -2.37 -4.97 -3.16
N ILE A 196 -1.84 -5.61 -4.20
CA ILE A 196 -1.57 -7.05 -4.23
C ILE A 196 -0.09 -7.39 -4.43
N ALA A 197 0.70 -6.43 -4.91
CA ALA A 197 2.15 -6.49 -4.90
C ALA A 197 2.70 -5.07 -4.75
N ALA A 198 3.85 -4.93 -4.09
CA ALA A 198 4.47 -3.63 -3.83
C ALA A 198 6.00 -3.75 -3.86
N ALA A 199 6.67 -2.73 -4.38
CA ALA A 199 8.12 -2.62 -4.36
C ALA A 199 8.53 -1.21 -3.93
N PHE A 200 9.23 -1.10 -2.80
CA PHE A 200 9.80 0.16 -2.34
C PHE A 200 11.16 0.42 -3.01
N THR A 201 11.26 1.47 -3.82
CA THR A 201 12.41 1.76 -4.67
C THR A 201 13.17 2.98 -4.16
N GLN A 202 14.39 3.18 -4.64
CA GLN A 202 15.14 4.42 -4.33
C GLN A 202 14.59 5.61 -5.12
N GLN A 203 14.15 5.35 -6.35
CA GLN A 203 13.65 6.36 -7.26
C GLN A 203 12.27 6.02 -7.79
N LYS A 204 11.50 7.03 -8.21
CA LYS A 204 10.19 6.82 -8.87
C LYS A 204 10.34 6.01 -10.16
N GLN A 205 11.40 6.29 -10.91
CA GLN A 205 11.66 5.64 -12.19
C GLN A 205 11.71 4.13 -12.01
N VAL A 206 10.88 3.47 -12.80
CA VAL A 206 10.72 2.03 -12.77
C VAL A 206 11.78 1.41 -13.67
N ASP A 207 12.72 0.70 -13.08
CA ASP A 207 13.59 -0.17 -13.85
C ASP A 207 12.84 -1.45 -14.25
N GLU A 208 13.24 -2.02 -15.38
CA GLU A 208 12.63 -3.22 -15.97
C GLU A 208 12.65 -4.42 -15.00
N GLU A 209 13.74 -4.63 -14.27
CA GLU A 209 13.87 -5.75 -13.34
C GLU A 209 12.82 -5.65 -12.22
N THR A 210 12.64 -4.46 -11.65
CA THR A 210 11.63 -4.21 -10.61
C THR A 210 10.21 -4.35 -11.15
N ALA A 211 9.91 -3.84 -12.36
CA ALA A 211 8.59 -4.01 -13.00
C ALA A 211 8.24 -5.49 -13.25
N LYS A 212 9.21 -6.26 -13.77
CA LYS A 212 9.04 -7.70 -14.01
C LYS A 212 8.89 -8.47 -12.71
N ARG A 213 9.67 -8.13 -11.67
CA ARG A 213 9.57 -8.75 -10.34
C ARG A 213 8.19 -8.53 -9.73
N ILE A 214 7.75 -7.29 -9.58
CA ILE A 214 6.46 -6.99 -8.93
C ILE A 214 5.28 -7.57 -9.71
N THR A 215 5.40 -7.63 -11.04
CA THR A 215 4.40 -8.25 -11.90
C THR A 215 4.35 -9.75 -11.63
N ARG A 216 5.49 -10.43 -11.54
CA ARG A 216 5.56 -11.86 -11.17
C ARG A 216 4.98 -12.12 -9.79
N ASP A 217 5.26 -11.25 -8.82
CA ASP A 217 4.72 -11.36 -7.47
C ASP A 217 3.18 -11.26 -7.50
N ALA A 218 2.62 -10.33 -8.27
CA ALA A 218 1.17 -10.22 -8.46
C ALA A 218 0.56 -11.44 -9.18
N LEU A 219 1.22 -11.95 -10.23
CA LEU A 219 0.76 -13.15 -10.96
C LEU A 219 0.84 -14.43 -10.13
N ALA A 220 1.70 -14.47 -9.11
CA ALA A 220 1.77 -15.58 -8.17
C ALA A 220 0.57 -15.61 -7.21
N VAL A 221 -0.08 -14.47 -6.98
CA VAL A 221 -1.32 -14.37 -6.20
C VAL A 221 -2.49 -14.90 -7.02
N GLU A 222 -2.69 -14.37 -8.22
CA GLU A 222 -3.76 -14.79 -9.15
C GLU A 222 -3.41 -14.33 -10.57
N LYS A 223 -3.93 -15.02 -11.60
CA LYS A 223 -3.69 -14.63 -13.00
C LYS A 223 -4.84 -13.77 -13.56
N PRO A 224 -4.63 -12.47 -13.79
CA PRO A 224 -5.65 -11.62 -14.39
C PRO A 224 -5.76 -11.90 -15.90
N ILE A 225 -6.83 -11.41 -16.53
CA ILE A 225 -6.92 -11.36 -17.99
C ILE A 225 -6.11 -10.17 -18.51
N TRP A 226 -6.17 -9.04 -17.81
CA TRP A 226 -5.60 -7.77 -18.23
C TRP A 226 -4.58 -7.26 -17.22
N MET A 227 -3.45 -6.73 -17.71
CA MET A 227 -2.47 -5.99 -16.90
C MET A 227 -2.30 -4.59 -17.49
N LEU A 228 -2.77 -3.56 -16.79
CA LEU A 228 -2.72 -2.18 -17.29
C LEU A 228 -1.51 -1.44 -16.72
N GLY A 229 -0.77 -0.72 -17.55
CA GLY A 229 0.29 0.20 -17.14
C GLY A 229 0.20 1.50 -17.91
N ASP A 230 0.84 2.56 -17.44
CA ASP A 230 1.04 3.77 -18.25
C ASP A 230 2.15 3.56 -19.31
N GLY A 231 2.45 4.61 -20.09
CA GLY A 231 3.48 4.53 -21.13
C GLY A 231 4.91 4.35 -20.60
N ALA A 232 5.16 4.51 -19.29
CA ALA A 232 6.45 4.18 -18.69
C ALA A 232 6.66 2.67 -18.60
N PHE A 233 5.58 1.87 -18.66
CA PHE A 233 5.62 0.40 -18.72
C PHE A 233 5.66 -0.15 -20.15
N ASP A 234 5.86 0.69 -21.18
CA ASP A 234 6.15 0.24 -22.55
C ASP A 234 7.56 -0.39 -22.63
N ILE A 235 7.71 -1.55 -21.98
CA ILE A 235 8.94 -2.32 -21.82
C ILE A 235 8.76 -3.64 -22.56
N LEU A 236 9.53 -3.86 -23.62
CA LEU A 236 9.32 -4.98 -24.55
C LEU A 236 9.30 -6.34 -23.85
N GLU A 237 10.29 -6.64 -22.99
CA GLU A 237 10.32 -7.95 -22.33
C GLU A 237 9.21 -8.10 -21.28
N TRP A 238 8.72 -7.01 -20.68
CA TRP A 238 7.59 -7.06 -19.75
C TRP A 238 6.31 -7.48 -20.48
N HIS A 239 6.10 -6.95 -21.68
CA HIS A 239 4.99 -7.38 -22.54
C HIS A 239 5.10 -8.85 -22.95
N ASP A 240 6.29 -9.32 -23.32
CA ASP A 240 6.51 -10.71 -23.70
C ASP A 240 6.27 -11.68 -22.54
N ASP A 241 6.84 -11.39 -21.37
CA ASP A 241 6.63 -12.19 -20.15
C ASP A 241 5.13 -12.31 -19.81
N LEU A 242 4.35 -11.23 -19.97
CA LEU A 242 2.91 -11.26 -19.72
C LEU A 242 2.16 -12.12 -20.74
N VAL A 243 2.50 -12.03 -22.02
CA VAL A 243 1.88 -12.85 -23.08
C VAL A 243 2.18 -14.33 -22.88
N ASP A 244 3.42 -14.67 -22.51
CA ASP A 244 3.82 -16.05 -22.19
C ASP A 244 3.03 -16.63 -21.02
N GLU A 245 2.64 -15.79 -20.05
CA GLU A 245 1.79 -16.15 -18.92
C GLU A 245 0.29 -16.17 -19.26
N GLY A 246 -0.09 -15.77 -20.48
CA GLY A 246 -1.47 -15.72 -20.96
C GLY A 246 -2.22 -14.45 -20.54
N VAL A 247 -1.51 -13.39 -20.19
CA VAL A 247 -2.05 -12.12 -19.71
C VAL A 247 -1.91 -11.04 -20.78
N VAL A 248 -2.98 -10.27 -21.02
CA VAL A 248 -2.97 -9.19 -22.00
C VAL A 248 -2.53 -7.89 -21.34
N SER A 249 -1.28 -7.50 -21.60
CA SER A 249 -0.74 -6.20 -21.19
C SER A 249 -1.38 -5.05 -21.98
N VAL A 250 -1.76 -3.96 -21.32
CA VAL A 250 -2.27 -2.75 -21.97
C VAL A 250 -1.50 -1.55 -21.43
N ALA A 251 -0.46 -1.15 -22.17
CA ALA A 251 0.32 0.05 -21.92
C ALA A 251 0.38 0.87 -23.22
N PRO A 252 0.13 2.19 -23.17
CA PRO A 252 0.28 3.06 -24.33
C PRO A 252 1.68 2.96 -24.92
N TYR A 253 1.74 2.86 -26.25
CA TYR A 253 2.98 2.82 -26.99
C TYR A 253 3.74 4.14 -26.85
N ASN A 254 5.03 4.05 -26.51
CA ASN A 254 5.91 5.21 -26.42
C ASN A 254 6.80 5.28 -27.68
N PRO A 255 6.48 6.14 -28.66
CA PRO A 255 7.21 6.22 -29.93
C PRO A 255 8.65 6.70 -29.76
N ARG A 256 9.02 7.28 -28.61
CA ARG A 256 10.38 7.73 -28.32
C ARG A 256 11.37 6.58 -28.13
N ASN A 257 10.87 5.35 -27.97
CA ASN A 257 11.69 4.16 -27.73
C ASN A 257 12.23 3.52 -29.03
N THR A 258 11.94 4.07 -30.22
CA THR A 258 12.41 3.52 -31.51
C THR A 258 12.72 4.62 -32.54
N ASN A 259 13.65 4.33 -33.45
CA ASN A 259 13.94 5.19 -34.61
C ASN A 259 12.95 5.00 -35.77
N ASP A 260 12.14 3.95 -35.71
CA ASP A 260 11.11 3.61 -36.70
C ASP A 260 9.78 3.38 -35.97
N PRO A 261 8.95 4.42 -35.81
CA PRO A 261 7.74 4.34 -35.01
C PRO A 261 6.65 3.51 -35.71
N LEU A 262 6.02 2.62 -34.95
CA LEU A 262 4.91 1.80 -35.40
C LEU A 262 3.58 2.60 -35.39
N ASP A 263 2.66 2.22 -36.27
CA ASP A 263 1.28 2.75 -36.32
C ASP A 263 0.38 1.93 -35.39
N ILE A 264 0.64 2.03 -34.07
CA ILE A 264 -0.09 1.33 -33.00
C ILE A 264 -0.34 2.29 -31.84
N GLU A 265 -1.40 2.05 -31.07
CA GLU A 265 -1.68 2.84 -29.86
C GLU A 265 -1.18 2.11 -28.60
N TYR A 266 -1.23 0.78 -28.59
CA TYR A 266 -0.77 -0.04 -27.48
C TYR A 266 0.31 -1.01 -27.95
N ARG A 267 1.38 -1.15 -27.15
CA ARG A 267 2.52 -2.03 -27.51
C ARG A 267 2.10 -3.48 -27.78
N ILE A 268 1.07 -3.97 -27.10
CA ILE A 268 0.57 -5.33 -27.26
C ILE A 268 0.06 -5.64 -28.67
N GLU A 269 -0.34 -4.61 -29.45
CA GLU A 269 -0.78 -4.79 -30.84
C GLU A 269 0.36 -5.33 -31.72
N ASP A 270 1.60 -4.87 -31.50
CA ASP A 270 2.80 -5.39 -32.15
C ASP A 270 3.26 -6.72 -31.53
N ARG A 271 3.26 -6.82 -30.19
CA ARG A 271 3.80 -8.00 -29.52
C ARG A 271 2.99 -9.25 -29.79
N ILE A 272 1.66 -9.15 -29.84
CA ILE A 272 0.82 -10.35 -30.01
C ILE A 272 1.03 -11.04 -31.36
N GLU A 273 1.38 -10.29 -32.41
CA GLU A 273 1.71 -10.86 -33.73
C GLU A 273 2.96 -11.75 -33.69
N ASN A 274 3.91 -11.47 -32.79
CA ASN A 274 5.10 -12.30 -32.60
C ASN A 274 4.80 -13.62 -31.88
N HIS A 275 3.68 -13.69 -31.17
CA HIS A 275 3.29 -14.85 -30.34
C HIS A 275 2.20 -15.71 -30.99
N THR A 276 1.33 -15.13 -31.83
CA THR A 276 0.22 -15.87 -32.45
C THR A 276 -0.31 -15.22 -33.73
N ASP A 277 -0.43 -16.02 -34.79
CA ASP A 277 -1.03 -15.62 -36.06
C ASP A 277 -2.58 -15.57 -36.02
N ASN A 278 -3.21 -16.07 -34.93
CA ASN A 278 -4.65 -16.37 -34.90
C ASN A 278 -5.46 -15.47 -33.96
N ILE A 279 -4.82 -14.63 -33.16
CA ILE A 279 -5.49 -13.75 -32.20
C ILE A 279 -5.32 -12.30 -32.66
N HIS A 280 -6.44 -11.67 -33.01
CA HIS A 280 -6.48 -10.23 -33.28
C HIS A 280 -7.17 -9.52 -32.13
N LEU A 281 -6.43 -8.69 -31.41
CA LEU A 281 -6.99 -7.78 -30.42
C LEU A 281 -7.65 -6.61 -31.14
N LYS A 282 -8.90 -6.31 -30.77
CA LYS A 282 -9.56 -5.11 -31.26
C LYS A 282 -9.04 -3.93 -30.44
N GLN A 283 -8.44 -2.95 -31.10
CA GLN A 283 -7.99 -1.71 -30.50
C GLN A 283 -9.09 -1.04 -29.63
N SER A 284 -10.36 -1.10 -30.06
CA SER A 284 -11.48 -0.57 -29.28
C SER A 284 -11.66 -1.24 -27.90
N VAL A 285 -11.32 -2.53 -27.78
CA VAL A 285 -11.36 -3.28 -26.51
C VAL A 285 -10.19 -2.86 -25.62
N LEU A 286 -9.00 -2.69 -26.19
CA LEU A 286 -7.83 -2.17 -25.46
C LEU A 286 -8.12 -0.77 -24.91
N GLU A 287 -8.65 0.11 -25.75
CA GLU A 287 -9.03 1.47 -25.40
C GLU A 287 -10.10 1.52 -24.30
N GLU A 288 -11.16 0.71 -24.42
CA GLU A 288 -12.20 0.63 -23.40
C GLU A 288 -11.65 0.10 -22.07
N THR A 289 -10.76 -0.89 -22.13
CA THR A 289 -10.13 -1.48 -20.94
C THR A 289 -9.21 -0.46 -20.27
N TYR A 290 -8.39 0.23 -21.05
CA TYR A 290 -7.47 1.26 -20.56
C TYR A 290 -8.23 2.45 -19.94
N LYS A 291 -9.34 2.90 -20.52
CA LYS A 291 -10.17 3.98 -19.93
C LYS A 291 -10.74 3.64 -18.54
N ARG A 292 -10.80 2.36 -18.18
CA ARG A 292 -11.22 1.90 -16.85
C ARG A 292 -10.05 1.87 -15.83
N ARG A 293 -8.91 2.51 -16.12
CA ARG A 293 -7.67 2.52 -15.30
C ARG A 293 -7.75 3.35 -14.01
N THR A 294 -8.68 4.29 -13.87
CA THR A 294 -8.77 5.25 -12.73
C THR A 294 -8.81 4.66 -11.30
N GLN A 295 -8.73 3.34 -11.14
CA GLN A 295 -8.68 2.67 -9.84
C GLN A 295 -7.30 2.70 -9.16
N VAL A 296 -6.17 2.73 -9.88
CA VAL A 296 -4.84 2.72 -9.23
C VAL A 296 -4.52 4.05 -8.56
N GLU A 297 -4.72 5.17 -9.26
CA GLU A 297 -4.63 6.52 -8.68
C GLU A 297 -5.50 6.63 -7.43
N ARG A 298 -6.69 6.01 -7.46
CA ARG A 298 -7.57 5.93 -6.28
C ARG A 298 -7.06 4.99 -5.19
N THR A 299 -6.30 3.94 -5.53
CA THR A 299 -5.64 3.03 -4.57
C THR A 299 -4.50 3.74 -3.88
N ILE A 300 -3.69 4.47 -4.64
CA ILE A 300 -2.63 5.32 -4.13
C ILE A 300 -3.24 6.39 -3.24
N GLY A 301 -4.29 7.09 -3.69
CA GLY A 301 -5.05 8.04 -2.86
C GLY A 301 -5.56 7.41 -1.56
N ALA A 302 -6.23 6.26 -1.65
CA ALA A 302 -6.71 5.53 -0.48
C ALA A 302 -5.58 5.11 0.47
N SER A 303 -4.43 4.71 -0.07
CA SER A 303 -3.27 4.33 0.72
C SER A 303 -2.63 5.57 1.36
N LYS A 304 -2.61 6.72 0.66
CA LYS A 304 -2.15 8.02 1.20
C LYS A 304 -3.01 8.41 2.42
N ASP A 305 -4.32 8.19 2.35
CA ASP A 305 -5.25 8.39 3.48
C ASP A 305 -5.03 7.39 4.64
N CYS A 306 -4.47 6.20 4.37
CA CYS A 306 -4.06 5.22 5.38
C CYS A 306 -2.62 5.41 5.89
N GLY A 307 -2.00 6.54 5.54
CA GLY A 307 -0.66 6.90 5.99
C GLY A 307 0.47 6.72 4.99
N LEU A 308 0.21 6.35 3.73
CA LEU A 308 1.24 6.34 2.68
C LEU A 308 1.73 7.75 2.28
N GLY A 309 1.07 8.82 2.73
CA GLY A 309 1.52 10.21 2.54
C GLY A 309 2.91 10.47 3.14
N THR A 310 3.34 11.72 3.27
CA THR A 310 4.72 12.04 3.72
C THR A 310 5.07 11.35 5.06
N PRO A 311 5.92 10.30 5.05
CA PRO A 311 6.21 9.55 6.25
C PRO A 311 6.93 10.43 7.27
N ARG A 312 6.52 10.36 8.54
CA ARG A 312 7.13 11.12 9.64
C ARG A 312 8.34 10.41 10.25
N VAL A 313 9.00 9.57 9.45
CA VAL A 313 10.16 8.75 9.81
C VAL A 313 11.28 9.01 8.80
N ARG A 314 12.51 8.69 9.19
CA ARG A 314 13.72 8.93 8.39
C ARG A 314 14.52 7.65 8.22
N GLY A 315 15.26 7.58 7.13
CA GLY A 315 16.07 6.43 6.76
C GLY A 315 15.25 5.42 5.96
N ARG A 316 15.88 4.89 4.91
CA ARG A 316 15.24 4.04 3.89
C ARG A 316 14.46 2.87 4.50
N VAL A 317 15.02 2.23 5.52
CA VAL A 317 14.41 1.06 6.19
C VAL A 317 13.13 1.44 6.93
N HIS A 318 13.13 2.57 7.65
CA HIS A 318 11.95 3.01 8.40
C HIS A 318 10.85 3.52 7.48
N VAL A 319 11.22 4.22 6.40
CA VAL A 319 10.26 4.68 5.39
C VAL A 319 9.63 3.48 4.68
N LYS A 320 10.42 2.48 4.25
CA LYS A 320 9.90 1.21 3.71
C LYS A 320 8.91 0.57 4.69
N THR A 321 9.29 0.46 5.96
CA THR A 321 8.45 -0.14 7.00
C THR A 321 7.11 0.58 7.14
N HIS A 322 7.14 1.91 7.15
CA HIS A 322 5.94 2.76 7.20
C HIS A 322 5.04 2.53 6.00
N VAL A 323 5.59 2.49 4.79
CA VAL A 323 4.85 2.20 3.55
C VAL A 323 4.12 0.87 3.65
N PHE A 324 4.83 -0.21 4.01
CA PHE A 324 4.22 -1.54 4.11
C PHE A 324 3.18 -1.66 5.23
N LEU A 325 3.34 -0.95 6.36
CA LEU A 325 2.30 -0.86 7.39
C LEU A 325 1.03 -0.17 6.88
N ALA A 326 1.17 0.92 6.10
CA ALA A 326 0.02 1.60 5.48
C ALA A 326 -0.70 0.69 4.46
N LEU A 327 0.06 -0.09 3.67
CA LEU A 327 -0.51 -1.09 2.75
C LEU A 327 -1.20 -2.23 3.50
N CYS A 328 -0.62 -2.72 4.59
CA CYS A 328 -1.25 -3.72 5.46
C CYS A 328 -2.57 -3.21 6.04
N LEU A 329 -2.60 -1.96 6.53
CA LEU A 329 -3.81 -1.33 7.01
C LEU A 329 -4.89 -1.25 5.92
N ARG A 330 -4.50 -0.88 4.69
CA ARG A 330 -5.41 -0.81 3.56
C ARG A 330 -6.09 -2.16 3.28
N LEU A 331 -5.35 -3.26 3.39
CA LEU A 331 -5.89 -4.62 3.25
C LEU A 331 -6.77 -5.03 4.44
N ALA A 332 -6.35 -4.72 5.66
CA ALA A 332 -7.14 -4.96 6.87
C ALA A 332 -8.53 -4.33 6.80
N ILE A 333 -8.59 -3.05 6.37
CA ILE A 333 -9.85 -2.32 6.18
C ILE A 333 -10.69 -2.94 5.07
N ALA A 334 -10.06 -3.40 3.97
CA ALA A 334 -10.77 -4.03 2.86
C ALA A 334 -11.44 -5.33 3.27
N ILE A 335 -10.69 -6.22 3.93
CA ILE A 335 -11.19 -7.49 4.46
C ILE A 335 -12.33 -7.24 5.43
N THR A 336 -12.14 -6.32 6.37
CA THR A 336 -13.17 -5.96 7.34
C THR A 336 -14.44 -5.48 6.65
N ASN A 337 -14.33 -4.54 5.71
CA ASN A 337 -15.50 -4.02 5.00
C ASN A 337 -16.20 -5.11 4.19
N TYR A 338 -15.46 -6.01 3.54
CA TYR A 338 -16.03 -7.14 2.81
C TYR A 338 -16.86 -8.06 3.73
N GLU A 339 -16.29 -8.47 4.85
CA GLU A 339 -16.91 -9.41 5.81
C GLU A 339 -18.15 -8.80 6.46
N ARG A 340 -18.18 -7.48 6.62
CA ARG A 340 -19.35 -6.73 7.10
C ARG A 340 -20.38 -6.42 5.99
N GLY A 341 -20.16 -6.89 4.76
CA GLY A 341 -21.04 -6.63 3.61
C GLY A 341 -21.01 -5.19 3.08
N ALA A 342 -20.00 -4.41 3.49
CA ALA A 342 -19.73 -3.07 2.99
C ALA A 342 -18.80 -3.10 1.76
N ASN A 343 -18.61 -1.93 1.13
CA ASN A 343 -17.73 -1.82 -0.02
C ASN A 343 -16.24 -1.95 0.41
N PRO A 344 -15.48 -2.95 -0.06
CA PRO A 344 -14.06 -3.16 0.30
C PRO A 344 -13.13 -2.01 -0.14
N GLY A 345 -13.63 -1.13 -1.02
CA GLY A 345 -12.92 0.05 -1.50
C GLY A 345 -13.03 1.28 -0.60
N LYS A 346 -13.74 1.19 0.54
CA LYS A 346 -13.75 2.24 1.57
C LYS A 346 -12.42 2.26 2.33
N ILE A 347 -12.02 3.46 2.77
CA ILE A 347 -10.78 3.74 3.49
C ILE A 347 -10.95 3.75 5.02
N SER A 348 -12.17 3.51 5.48
CA SER A 348 -12.50 3.42 6.90
C SER A 348 -13.46 2.25 7.12
N VAL A 349 -13.47 1.76 8.35
CA VAL A 349 -14.48 0.82 8.83
C VAL A 349 -15.65 1.64 9.37
N GLU A 350 -16.85 1.39 8.86
CA GLU A 350 -18.07 1.90 9.49
C GLU A 350 -18.40 1.03 10.68
N VAL A 351 -18.57 1.66 11.84
CA VAL A 351 -18.77 1.05 13.16
C VAL A 351 -20.05 1.62 13.75
#